data_AF-A0A7C3YD73-F1
#
_entry.id   AF-A0A7C3YD73-F1
#
_cell.length_a   1.000
_cell.length_b   1.000
_cell.length_c   1.000
_cell.angle_alpha   90.00
_cell.angle_beta   90.00
_cell.angle_gamma   90.00
#
_symmetry.space_group_name_H-M   'P 1'
#
loop_
_entity.id
_entity.type
_entity.pdbx_description
1 polymer ?
#
loop_
_entity_poly.entity_id
_entity_poly.type
_entity_poly.pdbx_seq_one_letter_code
_entity_poly.pdbx_strand_id
1 'polypeptide(L)'
;MTAGEERERSVPPAGDGAGAAAGGPRPVDALVAEIGSTTTVVTAFDGLSEEGRRRQPGGPRVVGQGVAPTSVADGDVTIGVNGARARLEAAVGPLAPRLTLATSSAAGGLRMTVHGLTQRMTAMAAREAALGAGAVVKYQTAGRLRDHDLRRIEEERP
;
A
#
# COMPACT_ATOMS: atom_id res chain seq x y z
N MET A 1 25.31 54.57 -1.77
CA MET A 1 24.45 53.64 -2.53
C MET A 1 23.50 53.02 -1.54
N THR A 2 22.21 53.24 -1.76
CA THR A 2 21.09 53.02 -0.83
C THR A 2 20.83 51.55 -0.56
N ALA A 3 20.59 51.23 0.71
CA ALA A 3 20.00 49.98 1.17
C ALA A 3 18.58 49.84 0.61
N GLY A 4 18.29 48.73 -0.07
CA GLY A 4 16.95 48.36 -0.50
C GLY A 4 16.34 47.39 0.50
N GLU A 5 15.19 47.77 1.05
CA GLU A 5 14.28 46.94 1.85
C GLU A 5 13.75 45.77 1.00
N GLU A 6 14.07 44.52 1.37
CA GLU A 6 13.32 43.36 0.89
C GLU A 6 12.08 43.16 1.77
N ARG A 7 10.93 43.55 1.20
CA ARG A 7 9.61 43.36 1.79
C ARG A 7 9.25 41.88 1.85
N GLU A 8 8.95 41.45 3.07
CA GLU A 8 8.26 40.23 3.46
C GLU A 8 7.00 40.00 2.60
N ARG A 9 7.01 38.93 1.79
CA ARG A 9 5.80 38.50 1.06
C ARG A 9 4.98 37.60 1.97
N SER A 10 3.91 38.18 2.52
CA SER A 10 2.87 37.50 3.29
C SER A 10 2.30 36.31 2.52
N VAL A 11 2.32 35.14 3.17
CA VAL A 11 1.58 33.95 2.74
C VAL A 11 0.07 34.27 2.85
N PRO A 12 -0.74 34.11 1.79
CA PRO A 12 -2.17 34.35 1.88
C PRO A 12 -2.84 33.33 2.82
N PRO A 13 -3.91 33.71 3.54
CA PRO A 13 -4.57 32.83 4.49
C PRO A 13 -5.22 31.64 3.77
N ALA A 14 -5.22 30.50 4.46
CA ALA A 14 -5.91 29.29 4.07
C ALA A 14 -7.39 29.61 3.80
N GLY A 15 -7.83 29.38 2.57
CA GLY A 15 -9.22 29.57 2.19
C GLY A 15 -10.12 28.58 2.92
N ASP A 16 -11.12 29.10 3.62
CA ASP A 16 -12.27 28.36 4.14
C ASP A 16 -13.06 27.78 2.96
N GLY A 17 -12.74 26.55 2.59
CA GLY A 17 -13.44 25.73 1.61
C GLY A 17 -14.29 24.66 2.27
N ALA A 18 -15.12 25.01 3.26
CA ALA A 18 -16.15 24.14 3.79
C ALA A 18 -17.33 24.04 2.80
N GLY A 19 -17.07 23.39 1.66
CA GLY A 19 -18.10 22.95 0.72
C GLY A 19 -18.35 21.46 0.90
N ALA A 20 -19.05 21.07 1.97
CA ALA A 20 -19.55 19.71 2.10
C ALA A 20 -20.48 19.42 0.91
N ALA A 21 -20.02 18.59 -0.02
CA ALA A 21 -20.82 18.15 -1.15
C ALA A 21 -22.07 17.43 -0.63
N ALA A 22 -23.23 18.08 -0.75
CA ALA A 22 -24.55 17.60 -0.36
C ALA A 22 -25.11 16.52 -1.31
N GLY A 23 -24.30 15.52 -1.64
CA GLY A 23 -24.69 14.35 -2.41
C GLY A 23 -24.34 13.08 -1.64
N GLY A 24 -25.24 12.10 -1.65
CA GLY A 24 -24.94 10.78 -1.10
C GLY A 24 -23.69 10.16 -1.75
N PRO A 25 -23.12 9.10 -1.16
CA PRO A 25 -21.85 8.53 -1.61
C PRO A 25 -21.94 8.10 -3.07
N ARG A 26 -20.97 8.56 -3.87
CA ARG A 26 -20.89 8.30 -5.30
C ARG A 26 -20.58 6.81 -5.53
N PRO A 27 -21.37 6.07 -6.32
CA PRO A 27 -21.05 4.69 -6.66
C PRO A 27 -19.77 4.62 -7.50
N VAL A 28 -18.89 3.68 -7.18
CA VAL A 28 -17.71 3.33 -7.98
C VAL A 28 -17.59 1.82 -8.10
N ASP A 29 -16.95 1.34 -9.17
CA ASP A 29 -16.87 -0.10 -9.41
C ASP A 29 -15.86 -0.78 -8.50
N ALA A 30 -14.69 -0.17 -8.27
CA ALA A 30 -13.67 -0.73 -7.39
C ALA A 30 -12.95 0.33 -6.55
N LEU A 31 -12.64 -0.03 -5.31
CA LEU A 31 -11.69 0.66 -4.45
C LEU A 31 -10.51 -0.28 -4.20
N VAL A 32 -9.32 0.10 -4.66
CA VAL A 32 -8.12 -0.74 -4.57
C VAL A 32 -7.16 -0.12 -3.57
N ALA A 33 -6.84 -0.84 -2.51
CA ALA A 33 -5.85 -0.46 -1.51
C ALA A 33 -4.51 -1.17 -1.78
N GLU A 34 -3.46 -0.40 -2.06
CA GLU A 34 -2.09 -0.88 -2.17
C GLU A 34 -1.32 -0.51 -0.90
N ILE A 35 -1.04 -1.50 -0.06
CA ILE A 35 -0.41 -1.33 1.24
C ILE A 35 1.09 -1.64 1.08
N GLY A 36 1.88 -0.61 0.83
CA GLY A 36 3.34 -0.69 0.72
C GLY A 36 4.03 -0.56 2.09
N SER A 37 5.32 -0.92 2.18
CA SER A 37 6.09 -0.84 3.44
C SER A 37 6.10 0.54 4.10
N THR A 38 6.11 1.59 3.29
CA THR A 38 6.16 2.99 3.76
C THR A 38 4.83 3.70 3.59
N THR A 39 4.13 3.45 2.49
CA THR A 39 2.94 4.18 2.09
C THR A 39 1.81 3.25 1.71
N THR A 40 0.60 3.60 2.12
CA THR A 40 -0.64 2.98 1.67
C THR A 40 -1.31 3.92 0.67
N VAL A 41 -1.68 3.38 -0.49
CA VAL A 41 -2.35 4.10 -1.57
C VAL A 41 -3.75 3.50 -1.73
N VAL A 42 -4.77 4.33 -1.87
CA VAL A 42 -6.14 3.89 -2.16
C VAL A 42 -6.62 4.59 -3.42
N THR A 43 -6.99 3.80 -4.43
CA THR A 43 -7.40 4.29 -5.75
C THR A 43 -8.82 3.82 -6.07
N ALA A 44 -9.68 4.76 -6.49
CA ALA A 44 -11.03 4.45 -6.93
C ALA A 44 -11.11 4.36 -8.45
N PHE A 45 -11.78 3.33 -8.95
CA PHE A 45 -12.00 3.07 -10.37
C PHE A 45 -13.49 2.97 -10.69
N ASP A 46 -13.87 3.50 -11.84
CA ASP A 46 -15.22 3.44 -12.40
C ASP A 46 -15.15 3.03 -13.87
N GLY A 47 -16.25 2.53 -14.43
CA GLY A 47 -16.28 2.05 -15.83
C GLY A 47 -15.69 0.65 -16.04
N LEU A 48 -15.49 -0.13 -14.98
CA LEU A 48 -14.99 -1.52 -15.03
C LEU A 48 -16.13 -2.51 -15.29
N SER A 49 -17.30 -2.29 -14.67
CA SER A 49 -18.49 -3.14 -14.84
C SER A 49 -19.35 -2.70 -16.03
N GLU A 50 -20.27 -3.53 -16.50
CA GLU A 50 -21.24 -3.10 -17.54
C GLU A 50 -22.05 -1.89 -17.09
N GLU A 51 -22.48 -1.88 -15.83
CA GLU A 51 -23.23 -0.77 -15.23
C GLU A 51 -22.35 0.49 -15.11
N GLY A 52 -21.08 0.31 -14.75
CA GLY A 52 -20.06 1.36 -14.74
C GLY A 52 -19.84 1.96 -16.12
N ARG A 53 -19.73 1.12 -17.16
CA ARG A 53 -19.58 1.59 -18.55
C ARG A 53 -20.82 2.35 -19.04
N ARG A 54 -22.02 2.04 -18.55
CA ARG A 54 -23.23 2.86 -18.82
C ARG A 54 -23.15 4.24 -18.17
N ARG A 55 -22.63 4.34 -16.93
CA ARG A 55 -22.35 5.62 -16.26
C ARG A 55 -21.16 6.38 -16.86
N GLN A 56 -20.21 5.65 -17.42
CA GLN A 56 -18.93 6.13 -17.95
C GLN A 56 -18.71 5.63 -19.38
N PRO A 57 -19.35 6.26 -20.39
CA PRO A 57 -19.25 5.81 -21.79
C PRO A 57 -17.82 5.87 -22.36
N GLY A 58 -16.94 6.67 -21.74
CA GLY A 58 -15.51 6.76 -22.09
C GLY A 58 -14.65 5.57 -21.65
N GLY A 59 -15.25 4.56 -21.00
CA GLY A 59 -14.56 3.36 -20.54
C GLY A 59 -13.99 3.49 -19.11
N PRO A 60 -13.19 2.49 -18.68
CA PRO A 60 -12.53 2.49 -17.38
C PRO A 60 -11.74 3.77 -17.11
N ARG A 61 -11.87 4.33 -15.91
CA ARG A 61 -11.07 5.48 -15.47
C ARG A 61 -10.77 5.45 -13.98
N VAL A 62 -9.71 6.16 -13.61
CA VAL A 62 -9.43 6.51 -12.22
C VAL A 62 -10.32 7.69 -11.82
N VAL A 63 -11.09 7.53 -10.75
CA VAL A 63 -11.91 8.60 -10.15
C VAL A 63 -11.04 9.51 -9.30
N GLY A 64 -10.10 8.92 -8.56
CA GLY A 64 -9.14 9.65 -7.73
C GLY A 64 -8.24 8.67 -6.96
N GLN A 65 -7.24 9.23 -6.30
CA GLN A 65 -6.32 8.50 -5.44
C GLN A 65 -6.04 9.27 -4.14
N GLY A 66 -5.91 8.53 -3.04
CA GLY A 66 -5.46 9.05 -1.75
C GLY A 66 -4.27 8.25 -1.25
N VAL A 67 -3.42 8.88 -0.46
CA VAL A 67 -2.17 8.29 0.06
C VAL A 67 -2.05 8.55 1.55
N ALA A 68 -1.51 7.59 2.31
CA ALA A 68 -1.18 7.76 3.72
C ALA A 68 0.11 7.02 4.08
N PRO A 69 0.79 7.40 5.17
CA PRO A 69 1.79 6.54 5.78
C PRO A 69 1.19 5.17 6.10
N THR A 70 1.96 4.11 5.91
CA THR A 70 1.54 2.77 6.30
C THR A 70 1.67 2.57 7.81
N SER A 71 0.72 1.86 8.40
CA SER A 71 0.57 1.65 9.84
C SER A 71 0.96 0.23 10.30
N VAL A 72 1.94 -0.40 9.64
CA VAL A 72 2.49 -1.70 10.07
C VAL A 72 3.13 -1.59 11.45
N ALA A 73 3.83 -0.49 11.73
CA ALA A 73 4.43 -0.23 13.03
C ALA A 73 3.38 -0.11 14.15
N ASP A 74 2.17 0.31 13.80
CA ASP A 74 1.03 0.40 14.72
C ASP A 74 0.32 -0.96 14.92
N GLY A 75 0.77 -2.01 14.22
CA GLY A 75 0.21 -3.36 14.28
C GLY A 75 -1.10 -3.55 13.51
N ASP A 76 -1.60 -2.51 12.85
CA ASP A 76 -2.87 -2.56 12.11
C ASP A 76 -2.80 -1.69 10.83
N VAL A 77 -2.70 -2.35 9.68
CA VAL A 77 -2.65 -1.70 8.35
C VAL A 77 -3.95 -0.99 7.95
N THR A 78 -5.08 -1.29 8.60
CA THR A 78 -6.36 -0.66 8.28
C THR A 78 -6.36 0.83 8.63
N ILE A 79 -5.54 1.26 9.59
CA ILE A 79 -5.35 2.68 9.94
C ILE A 79 -4.81 3.44 8.71
N GLY A 80 -3.76 2.92 8.06
CA GLY A 80 -3.20 3.50 6.84
C GLY A 80 -4.18 3.48 5.67
N VAL A 81 -4.92 2.37 5.47
CA VAL A 81 -5.96 2.26 4.43
C VAL A 81 -7.06 3.30 4.63
N ASN A 82 -7.55 3.45 5.87
CA ASN A 82 -8.60 4.42 6.21
C ASN A 82 -8.10 5.86 6.06
N GLY A 83 -6.84 6.14 6.44
CA GLY A 83 -6.23 7.44 6.23
C GLY A 83 -6.09 7.79 4.74
N ALA A 84 -5.68 6.83 3.91
CA ALA A 84 -5.58 7.02 2.47
C ALA A 84 -6.97 7.21 1.83
N ARG A 85 -7.96 6.42 2.25
CA ARG A 85 -9.35 6.58 1.82
C ARG A 85 -9.93 7.94 2.22
N ALA A 86 -9.69 8.41 3.43
CA ALA A 86 -10.16 9.72 3.89
C ALA A 86 -9.57 10.85 3.03
N ARG A 87 -8.28 10.77 2.67
CA ARG A 87 -7.66 11.74 1.74
C ARG A 87 -8.24 11.68 0.32
N LEU A 88 -8.57 10.48 -0.15
CA LEU A 88 -9.28 10.32 -1.42
C LEU A 88 -10.67 10.97 -1.37
N GLU A 89 -11.49 10.61 -0.38
CA GLU A 89 -12.86 11.12 -0.24
C GLU A 89 -12.91 12.63 0.04
N ALA A 90 -11.88 13.21 0.65
CA ALA A 90 -11.73 14.66 0.77
C ALA A 90 -11.58 15.35 -0.59
N ALA A 91 -10.98 14.69 -1.59
CA ALA A 91 -10.76 15.25 -2.93
C ALA A 91 -11.92 14.98 -3.90
N VAL A 92 -12.60 13.83 -3.79
CA VAL A 92 -13.64 13.41 -4.76
C VAL A 92 -15.04 13.28 -4.18
N GLY A 93 -15.21 13.55 -2.89
CA GLY A 93 -16.43 13.31 -2.14
C GLY A 93 -16.56 11.85 -1.65
N PRO A 94 -17.62 11.54 -0.87
CA PRO A 94 -17.82 10.20 -0.32
C PRO A 94 -18.03 9.16 -1.41
N LEU A 95 -17.48 7.95 -1.24
CA LEU A 95 -17.54 6.88 -2.22
C LEU A 95 -18.32 5.65 -1.70
N ALA A 96 -19.08 5.02 -2.59
CA ALA A 96 -19.77 3.75 -2.38
C ALA A 96 -19.20 2.70 -3.36
N PRO A 97 -18.09 2.04 -3.03
CA PRO A 97 -17.50 1.03 -3.89
C PRO A 97 -18.31 -0.26 -3.92
N ARG A 98 -18.49 -0.83 -5.12
CA ARG A 98 -19.10 -2.17 -5.29
C ARG A 98 -18.15 -3.28 -4.87
N LEU A 99 -16.86 -3.12 -5.17
CA LEU A 99 -15.80 -4.06 -4.80
C LEU A 99 -14.68 -3.31 -4.09
N THR A 100 -14.16 -3.89 -3.01
CA THR A 100 -12.93 -3.42 -2.37
C THR A 100 -11.87 -4.50 -2.51
N LEU A 101 -10.72 -4.14 -3.05
CA LEU A 101 -9.57 -5.02 -3.27
C LEU A 101 -8.38 -4.50 -2.48
N ALA A 102 -7.51 -5.39 -2.04
CA ALA A 102 -6.27 -5.01 -1.38
C ALA A 102 -5.09 -5.83 -1.90
N THR A 103 -3.96 -5.16 -2.06
CA THR A 103 -2.63 -5.76 -2.23
C THR A 103 -1.74 -5.26 -1.10
N SER A 104 -0.87 -6.11 -0.57
CA SER A 104 -0.02 -5.73 0.56
C SER A 104 1.35 -6.36 0.48
N SER A 105 2.38 -5.52 0.59
CA SER A 105 3.76 -5.94 0.85
C SER A 105 4.21 -5.56 2.27
N ALA A 106 3.46 -4.68 2.95
CA ALA A 106 3.91 -3.97 4.13
C ALA A 106 4.03 -4.80 5.40
N ALA A 107 3.24 -5.87 5.54
CA ALA A 107 3.38 -6.81 6.66
C ALA A 107 4.73 -7.56 6.66
N GLY A 108 5.59 -7.30 5.67
CA GLY A 108 6.98 -7.73 5.57
C GLY A 108 7.24 -8.74 4.46
N GLY A 109 6.44 -8.69 3.40
CA GLY A 109 6.45 -9.70 2.34
C GLY A 109 6.18 -11.10 2.88
N LEU A 110 6.14 -12.08 1.98
CA LEU A 110 6.26 -13.48 2.37
C LEU A 110 7.66 -13.65 3.01
N ARG A 111 7.76 -13.64 4.33
CA ARG A 111 9.01 -14.01 5.00
C ARG A 111 9.18 -15.51 4.87
N MET A 112 10.41 -15.97 4.75
CA MET A 112 10.69 -17.40 4.76
C MET A 112 12.13 -17.69 5.12
N THR A 113 12.35 -18.87 5.69
CA THR A 113 13.66 -19.51 5.75
C THR A 113 13.74 -20.61 4.71
N VAL A 114 14.90 -20.80 4.09
CA VAL A 114 15.14 -21.90 3.14
C VAL A 114 16.07 -22.94 3.74
N HIS A 115 15.77 -24.21 3.46
CA HIS A 115 16.60 -25.34 3.87
C HIS A 115 16.85 -26.26 2.68
N GLY A 116 18.09 -26.74 2.53
CA GLY A 116 18.44 -27.70 1.50
C GLY A 116 19.29 -28.86 2.01
N LEU A 117 19.34 -29.97 1.29
CA LEU A 117 20.22 -31.09 1.64
C LEU A 117 21.71 -30.72 1.56
N THR A 118 22.09 -29.96 0.53
CA THR A 118 23.44 -29.44 0.29
C THR A 118 23.40 -27.93 0.04
N GLN A 119 24.48 -27.24 0.44
CA GLN A 119 24.60 -25.79 0.28
C GLN A 119 24.52 -25.35 -1.18
N ARG A 120 25.35 -25.95 -2.05
CA ARG A 120 25.53 -25.46 -3.43
C ARG A 120 24.38 -25.75 -4.38
N MET A 121 23.72 -26.90 -4.26
CA MET A 121 22.66 -27.27 -5.21
C MET A 121 21.29 -26.95 -4.67
N THR A 122 20.95 -27.48 -3.49
CA THR A 122 19.56 -27.42 -3.01
C THR A 122 19.24 -26.17 -2.20
N ALA A 123 20.12 -25.73 -1.29
CA ALA A 123 19.83 -24.56 -0.48
C ALA A 123 19.89 -23.28 -1.33
N MET A 124 20.87 -23.18 -2.23
CA MET A 124 20.95 -22.10 -3.23
C MET A 124 19.72 -22.10 -4.15
N ALA A 125 19.33 -23.24 -4.73
CA ALA A 125 18.15 -23.31 -5.58
C ALA A 125 16.87 -22.91 -4.82
N ALA A 126 16.70 -23.37 -3.58
CA ALA A 126 15.57 -22.98 -2.74
C ALA A 126 15.56 -21.46 -2.45
N ARG A 127 16.73 -20.85 -2.21
CA ARG A 127 16.88 -19.40 -2.04
C ARG A 127 16.48 -18.64 -3.32
N GLU A 128 16.93 -19.07 -4.48
CA GLU A 128 16.58 -18.39 -5.73
C GLU A 128 15.09 -18.55 -6.06
N ALA A 129 14.50 -19.72 -5.79
CA ALA A 129 13.05 -19.92 -5.94
C ALA A 129 12.24 -19.01 -5.00
N ALA A 130 12.69 -18.88 -3.75
CA ALA A 130 12.10 -17.99 -2.75
C ALA A 130 12.11 -16.52 -3.20
N LEU A 131 13.26 -16.05 -3.67
CA LEU A 131 13.40 -14.68 -4.18
C LEU A 131 12.54 -14.46 -5.42
N GLY A 132 12.46 -15.46 -6.31
CA GLY A 132 11.58 -15.43 -7.48
C GLY A 132 10.08 -15.35 -7.12
N ALA A 133 9.69 -15.91 -5.97
CA ALA A 133 8.33 -15.79 -5.44
C ALA A 133 8.05 -14.45 -4.73
N GLY A 134 9.02 -13.52 -4.71
CA GLY A 134 8.90 -12.24 -4.02
C GLY A 134 9.04 -12.34 -2.50
N ALA A 135 9.62 -13.45 -2.00
CA ALA A 135 9.80 -13.67 -0.59
C ALA A 135 11.04 -12.96 -0.04
N VAL A 136 10.98 -12.54 1.22
CA VAL A 136 12.13 -12.03 1.97
C VAL A 136 12.78 -13.23 2.67
N VAL A 137 13.87 -13.74 2.08
CA VAL A 137 14.62 -14.86 2.67
C VAL A 137 15.38 -14.38 3.90
N LYS A 138 14.92 -14.82 5.07
CA LYS A 138 15.45 -14.43 6.38
C LYS A 138 16.66 -15.26 6.79
N TYR A 139 16.68 -16.53 6.44
CA TYR A 139 17.75 -17.46 6.81
C TYR A 139 17.88 -18.61 5.82
N GLN A 140 19.09 -19.12 5.65
CA GLN A 140 19.42 -20.23 4.75
C GLN A 140 20.27 -21.27 5.47
N THR A 141 19.83 -22.51 5.41
CA THR A 141 20.50 -23.65 6.06
C THR A 141 20.68 -24.81 5.09
N ALA A 142 21.63 -25.71 5.38
CA ALA A 142 21.72 -26.95 4.65
C ALA A 142 22.28 -28.11 5.48
N GLY A 143 21.95 -29.33 5.06
CA GLY A 143 22.38 -30.56 5.72
C GLY A 143 21.62 -30.79 7.03
N ARG A 144 22.27 -31.39 8.02
CA ARG A 144 21.62 -31.64 9.31
C ARG A 144 21.44 -30.33 10.07
N LEU A 145 20.19 -29.95 10.36
CA LEU A 145 19.88 -28.84 11.27
C LEU A 145 20.46 -29.12 12.66
N ARG A 146 21.12 -28.12 13.21
CA ARG A 146 21.66 -28.08 14.57
C ARG A 146 20.79 -27.16 15.41
N ASP A 147 20.88 -27.25 16.74
CA ASP A 147 20.03 -26.47 17.64
C ASP A 147 20.14 -24.95 17.42
N HIS A 148 21.31 -24.45 17.01
CA HIS A 148 21.46 -23.03 16.66
C HIS A 148 20.69 -22.62 15.39
N ASP A 149 20.51 -23.54 14.43
CA ASP A 149 19.74 -23.29 13.22
C ASP A 149 18.25 -23.19 13.59
N LEU A 150 17.78 -24.08 14.46
CA LEU A 150 16.39 -24.07 14.96
C LEU A 150 16.07 -22.77 15.71
N ARG A 151 16.96 -22.34 16.63
CA ARG A 151 16.79 -21.06 17.34
C ARG A 151 16.73 -19.87 16.40
N ARG A 152 17.61 -19.82 15.39
CA ARG A 152 17.60 -18.77 14.35
C ARG A 152 16.30 -18.78 13.55
N ILE A 153 15.79 -19.95 13.16
CA ILE A 153 14.51 -20.06 12.44
C ILE A 153 13.37 -19.51 13.29
N GLU A 154 13.32 -19.83 14.58
CA GLU A 154 12.29 -19.31 15.51
C GLU A 154 12.38 -17.79 15.69
N GLU A 155 13.60 -17.25 15.84
CA GLU A 155 13.85 -15.80 15.98
C GLU A 155 13.35 -14.99 14.77
N GLU A 156 13.53 -15.53 13.56
CA GLU A 156 13.16 -14.83 12.33
C GLU A 156 11.65 -14.77 12.07
N ARG A 157 10.87 -15.58 12.81
CA ARG A 157 9.39 -15.71 12.68
C ARG A 157 8.97 -15.73 11.18
N PRO A 158 9.52 -16.68 10.40
CA PRO A 158 9.26 -16.78 8.97
C PRO A 158 7.77 -16.99 8.68
#